data_AF-A0A1Z5IMR8-F1
#
_entry.id   AF-A0A1Z5IMR8-F1
#
_cell.length_a   1.000
_cell.length_b   1.000
_cell.length_c   1.000
_cell.angle_alpha   90.00
_cell.angle_beta   90.00
_cell.angle_gamma   90.00
#
_symmetry.space_group_name_H-M   'P 1'
#
loop_
_entity.id
_entity.type
_entity.pdbx_description
1 polymer ?
#
loop_
_entity_poly.entity_id
_entity_poly.type
_entity_poly.pdbx_seq_one_letter_code
_entity_poly.pdbx_strand_id
1 'polypeptide(L)'
;MLRILVLIVGLVLISFIAWWFFGKHAVATETASVTNDVQQVDVDVNGGYSPERIVLKRGIPAVLNFTRRDSSSCLDRVVFPDFGINRELPQGEKQVIKVDTSKTGEFQWACGMDMFHGKLIIK
;
A
#
# COMPACT_ATOMS: atom_id res chain seq x y z
N MET A 1 35.73 -26.19 -25.49
CA MET A 1 34.56 -26.81 -24.83
C MET A 1 34.16 -26.05 -23.57
N LEU A 2 35.05 -25.86 -22.58
CA LEU A 2 34.74 -25.16 -21.32
C LEU A 2 34.22 -23.71 -21.50
N ARG A 3 34.80 -22.93 -22.43
CA ARG A 3 34.39 -21.53 -22.68
C ARG A 3 32.94 -21.40 -23.18
N ILE A 4 32.49 -22.33 -24.01
CA ILE A 4 31.12 -22.34 -24.56
C ILE A 4 30.13 -22.69 -23.46
N LEU A 5 30.50 -23.63 -22.58
CA LEU A 5 29.66 -24.03 -21.45
C LEU A 5 29.48 -22.87 -20.45
N VAL A 6 30.54 -22.11 -20.17
CA VAL A 6 30.47 -20.91 -19.31
C VAL A 6 29.56 -19.83 -19.91
N LEU A 7 29.61 -19.60 -21.22
CA LEU A 7 28.74 -18.63 -21.89
C LEU A 7 27.26 -19.03 -21.82
N ILE A 8 26.96 -20.32 -22.02
CA ILE A 8 25.57 -20.83 -21.94
C ILE A 8 25.04 -20.68 -20.52
N VAL A 9 25.81 -21.06 -19.51
CA VAL A 9 25.41 -20.92 -18.10
C VAL A 9 25.19 -19.45 -17.72
N GLY A 10 26.06 -18.55 -18.20
CA GLY A 10 25.90 -17.11 -18.00
C GLY A 10 24.60 -16.57 -18.60
N LEU A 11 24.27 -16.96 -19.83
CA LEU A 11 23.02 -16.53 -20.48
C LEU A 11 21.77 -17.06 -19.79
N VAL A 12 21.81 -18.30 -19.27
CA VAL A 12 20.69 -18.89 -18.52
C VAL A 12 20.48 -18.17 -17.18
N LEU A 13 21.56 -17.81 -16.48
CA LEU A 13 21.45 -17.06 -15.22
C LEU A 13 20.91 -15.64 -15.46
N ILE A 14 21.37 -14.96 -16.51
CA ILE A 14 20.90 -13.62 -16.86
C ILE A 14 19.41 -13.64 -17.20
N SER A 15 18.95 -14.61 -17.99
CA SER A 15 17.53 -14.72 -18.35
C SER A 15 16.66 -15.06 -17.14
N PHE A 16 17.14 -15.91 -16.22
CA PHE A 16 16.45 -16.23 -14.97
C PHE A 16 16.30 -15.02 -14.05
N ILE A 17 17.38 -14.24 -13.86
CA ILE A 17 17.35 -13.03 -13.04
C ILE A 17 16.44 -11.97 -13.65
N ALA A 18 16.53 -11.77 -14.97
CA ALA A 18 15.66 -10.83 -15.67
C ALA A 18 14.18 -11.23 -15.55
N TRP A 19 13.85 -12.52 -15.73
CA TRP A 19 12.49 -13.00 -15.54
C TRP A 19 12.00 -12.86 -14.09
N TRP A 20 12.87 -13.09 -13.11
CA TRP A 20 12.49 -12.96 -11.71
C TRP A 20 12.24 -11.51 -11.30
N PHE A 21 13.05 -10.58 -11.81
CA PHE A 21 12.95 -9.16 -11.48
C PHE A 21 11.84 -8.45 -12.25
N PHE A 22 11.68 -8.75 -13.55
CA PHE A 22 10.65 -8.16 -14.42
C PHE A 22 9.38 -9.01 -14.53
N GLY A 23 9.33 -10.16 -13.87
CA GLY A 23 8.11 -10.93 -13.66
C GLY A 23 7.09 -10.05 -12.95
N LYS A 24 5.86 -10.04 -13.46
CA LYS A 24 4.78 -9.19 -12.96
C LYS A 24 4.43 -9.63 -11.54
N HIS A 25 5.04 -9.02 -10.54
CA HIS A 25 4.61 -9.11 -9.16
C HIS A 25 3.24 -8.43 -9.09
N ALA A 26 2.18 -9.24 -9.01
CA ALA A 26 0.83 -8.74 -8.87
C ALA A 26 0.78 -7.92 -7.57
N VAL A 27 0.62 -6.61 -7.69
CA VAL A 27 0.40 -5.71 -6.56
C VAL A 27 -0.85 -6.21 -5.84
N ALA A 28 -0.68 -6.65 -4.59
CA ALA A 28 -1.76 -7.17 -3.77
C ALA A 28 -2.89 -6.13 -3.68
N THR A 29 -4.03 -6.45 -4.28
CA THR A 29 -5.24 -5.65 -4.21
C THR A 29 -6.20 -6.37 -3.27
N GLU A 30 -6.32 -5.86 -2.04
CA GLU A 30 -7.30 -6.35 -1.06
C GLU A 30 -8.62 -5.62 -1.26
N THR A 31 -9.71 -6.38 -1.40
CA THR A 31 -11.07 -5.81 -1.46
C THR A 31 -11.61 -5.81 -0.04
N ALA A 32 -11.98 -4.64 0.48
CA ALA A 32 -12.48 -4.50 1.85
C ALA A 32 -13.63 -5.50 2.14
N SER A 33 -13.48 -6.31 3.19
CA SER A 33 -14.56 -7.14 3.72
C SER A 33 -15.55 -6.25 4.47
N VAL A 34 -16.84 -6.35 4.13
CA VAL A 34 -17.91 -5.63 4.83
C VAL A 34 -18.33 -6.49 6.02
N THR A 35 -18.08 -6.02 7.24
CA THR A 35 -18.57 -6.65 8.48
C THR A 35 -19.33 -5.58 9.27
N ASN A 36 -20.61 -5.82 9.57
CA ASN A 36 -21.48 -4.92 10.36
C ASN A 36 -21.72 -3.52 9.76
N ASP A 37 -22.12 -3.44 8.48
CA ASP A 37 -22.47 -2.17 7.80
C ASP A 37 -21.35 -1.11 7.74
N VAL A 38 -20.12 -1.49 8.10
CA VAL A 38 -18.92 -0.68 8.02
C VAL A 38 -17.87 -1.48 7.25
N GLN A 39 -17.22 -0.84 6.28
CA GLN A 39 -16.10 -1.44 5.56
C GLN A 39 -14.81 -1.11 6.29
N GLN A 40 -14.04 -2.14 6.63
CA GLN A 40 -12.78 -1.98 7.34
C GLN A 40 -11.63 -2.51 6.47
N VAL A 41 -10.51 -1.79 6.49
CA VAL A 41 -9.29 -2.20 5.81
C VAL A 41 -8.11 -1.96 6.74
N ASP A 42 -7.32 -3.00 6.99
CA ASP A 42 -6.05 -2.86 7.69
C ASP A 42 -4.94 -2.52 6.68
N VAL A 43 -4.11 -1.54 7.04
CA VAL A 43 -2.96 -1.08 6.24
C VAL A 43 -1.69 -1.25 7.07
N ASP A 44 -0.81 -2.13 6.63
CA ASP A 44 0.52 -2.30 7.21
C ASP A 44 1.46 -1.21 6.69
N VAL A 45 2.17 -0.55 7.60
CA VAL A 45 3.13 0.50 7.30
C VAL A 45 4.53 0.01 7.62
N ASN A 46 5.21 -0.49 6.59
CA ASN A 46 6.51 -1.12 6.66
C ASN A 46 7.25 -0.91 5.32
N GLY A 47 8.15 0.06 5.25
CA GLY A 47 8.82 0.46 4.02
C GLY A 47 7.89 1.05 2.94
N GLY A 48 6.69 1.48 3.33
CA GLY A 48 5.61 1.92 2.44
C GLY A 48 4.24 1.59 3.04
N TYR A 49 3.19 1.57 2.19
CA TYR A 49 1.82 1.21 2.60
C TYR A 49 1.41 -0.09 1.91
N SER A 50 0.88 -1.04 2.68
CA SER A 50 0.34 -2.29 2.15
C SER A 50 -1.04 -2.58 2.75
N PRO A 51 -2.12 -2.60 1.96
CA PRO A 51 -2.17 -2.32 0.53
C PRO A 51 -1.95 -0.84 0.20
N GLU A 52 -1.27 -0.56 -0.90
CA GLU A 52 -1.09 0.81 -1.42
C GLU A 52 -2.35 1.34 -2.12
N ARG A 53 -3.26 0.46 -2.53
CA ARG A 53 -4.50 0.81 -3.21
C ARG A 53 -5.68 0.18 -2.50
N ILE A 54 -6.62 1.01 -2.09
CA ILE A 54 -7.83 0.59 -1.38
C ILE A 54 -9.05 1.03 -2.17
N VAL A 55 -9.99 0.12 -2.36
CA VAL A 55 -11.26 0.39 -3.04
C VAL A 55 -12.40 0.25 -2.04
N LEU A 56 -13.14 1.33 -1.84
CA LEU A 56 -14.26 1.43 -0.92
C LEU A 56 -15.58 1.61 -1.70
N LYS A 57 -16.66 1.12 -1.11
CA LYS A 57 -18.02 1.32 -1.60
C LYS A 57 -18.56 2.68 -1.16
N ARG A 58 -19.17 3.41 -2.08
CA ARG A 58 -19.87 4.68 -1.78
C ARG A 58 -21.01 4.46 -0.79
N GLY A 59 -21.17 5.38 0.16
CA GLY A 59 -22.30 5.44 1.08
C GLY A 59 -22.25 4.44 2.24
N ILE A 60 -21.20 3.61 2.32
CA ILE A 60 -20.94 2.73 3.46
C ILE A 60 -19.82 3.36 4.29
N PRO A 61 -20.02 3.65 5.60
CA PRO A 61 -18.96 4.18 6.46
C PRO A 61 -17.70 3.31 6.37
N ALA A 62 -16.54 3.95 6.23
CA ALA A 62 -15.27 3.25 6.06
C ALA A 62 -14.26 3.59 7.15
N VAL A 63 -13.51 2.57 7.56
CA VAL A 63 -12.46 2.67 8.56
C VAL A 63 -11.18 2.06 8.02
N LEU A 64 -10.12 2.85 7.97
CA LEU A 64 -8.78 2.41 7.61
C LEU A 64 -7.92 2.32 8.87
N ASN A 65 -7.36 1.15 9.13
CA ASN A 65 -6.56 0.86 10.32
C ASN A 65 -5.08 0.78 9.94
N PHE A 66 -4.32 1.85 10.18
CA PHE A 66 -2.89 1.89 9.88
C PHE A 66 -2.11 1.31 11.04
N THR A 67 -1.22 0.35 10.79
CA THR A 67 -0.31 -0.20 11.80
C THR A 67 1.13 0.02 11.36
N ARG A 68 1.88 0.86 12.08
CA ARG A 68 3.28 1.14 11.74
C ARG A 68 4.23 0.16 12.38
N ARG A 69 4.93 -0.61 11.57
CA ARG A 69 6.05 -1.47 12.00
C ARG A 69 7.40 -0.84 11.70
N ASP A 70 7.45 0.04 10.69
CA ASP A 70 8.63 0.78 10.30
C ASP A 70 9.14 1.74 11.40
N SER A 71 10.45 1.78 11.65
CA SER A 71 11.07 2.70 12.62
C SER A 71 11.46 4.06 12.02
N SER A 72 11.41 4.21 10.70
CA SER A 72 11.74 5.44 9.97
C SER A 72 10.77 6.57 10.32
N SER A 73 11.31 7.75 10.59
CA SER A 73 10.52 8.96 10.82
C SER A 73 9.74 9.41 9.59
N CYS A 74 10.07 8.93 8.38
CA CYS A 74 9.33 9.29 7.17
C CYS A 74 7.86 8.83 7.22
N LEU A 75 7.60 7.69 7.89
CA LEU A 75 6.28 7.04 7.98
C LEU A 75 5.60 7.27 9.34
N ASP A 76 6.05 8.26 10.11
CA ASP A 76 5.50 8.57 11.43
C ASP A 76 4.12 9.26 11.40
N ARG A 77 3.67 9.63 10.20
CA ARG A 77 2.39 10.28 9.96
C ARG A 77 1.77 9.79 8.66
N VAL A 78 0.45 9.87 8.60
CA VAL A 78 -0.32 9.72 7.37
C VAL A 78 -1.21 10.94 7.18
N VAL A 79 -1.24 11.42 5.94
CA VAL A 79 -1.91 12.64 5.52
C VAL A 79 -2.88 12.29 4.40
N PHE A 80 -4.15 12.67 4.55
CA PHE A 80 -5.14 12.65 3.49
C PHE A 80 -5.55 14.10 3.17
N PRO A 81 -4.94 14.73 2.14
CA PRO A 81 -5.18 16.14 1.83
C PRO A 81 -6.65 16.45 1.54
N ASP A 82 -7.30 15.62 0.74
CA ASP A 82 -8.71 15.79 0.33
C ASP A 82 -9.71 15.74 1.50
N PHE A 83 -9.30 15.11 2.61
CA PHE A 83 -10.11 14.95 3.81
C PHE A 83 -9.63 15.83 4.97
N GLY A 84 -8.55 16.60 4.79
CA GLY A 84 -7.94 17.42 5.84
C GLY A 84 -7.41 16.60 7.03
N ILE A 85 -7.07 15.33 6.82
CA ILE A 85 -6.61 14.43 7.88
C ILE A 85 -5.10 14.48 7.93
N ASN A 86 -4.56 14.72 9.12
CA ASN A 86 -3.15 14.53 9.44
C ASN A 86 -3.07 13.78 10.78
N ARG A 87 -2.59 12.54 10.74
CA ARG A 87 -2.56 11.64 11.90
C ARG A 87 -1.18 11.09 12.13
N GLU A 88 -0.78 11.04 13.39
CA GLU A 88 0.44 10.35 13.82
C GLU A 88 0.23 8.85 13.79
N LEU A 89 1.30 8.13 13.45
CA LEU A 89 1.42 6.69 13.44
C LEU A 89 2.55 6.31 14.40
N PRO A 90 2.26 6.15 15.71
CA PRO A 90 3.21 5.60 16.65
C PRO A 90 3.60 4.17 16.25
N GLN A 91 4.85 3.80 16.46
CA GLN A 91 5.34 2.47 16.09
C GLN A 91 4.68 1.39 16.97
N GLY A 92 4.24 0.30 16.35
CA GLY A 92 3.56 -0.82 16.99
C GLY A 92 2.09 -0.57 17.31
N GLU A 93 1.56 0.64 17.07
CA GLU A 93 0.19 1.00 17.39
C GLU A 93 -0.71 1.00 16.16
N LYS A 94 -1.96 0.57 16.35
CA LYS A 94 -3.01 0.64 15.35
C LYS A 94 -3.70 2.00 15.45
N GLN A 95 -3.67 2.76 14.36
CA GLN A 95 -4.30 4.06 14.23
C GLN A 95 -5.49 4.01 13.29
N VAL A 96 -6.63 4.49 13.79
CA VAL A 96 -7.93 4.34 13.13
C VAL A 96 -8.30 5.64 12.42
N ILE A 97 -8.50 5.56 11.11
CA ILE A 97 -8.86 6.71 10.26
C ILE A 97 -10.25 6.45 9.66
N LYS A 98 -11.19 7.33 9.99
CA LYS A 98 -12.53 7.31 9.42
C LYS A 98 -12.53 8.09 8.12
N VAL A 99 -13.05 7.48 7.06
CA VAL A 99 -13.14 8.10 5.73
C VAL A 99 -14.62 8.36 5.42
N ASP A 100 -14.90 9.58 4.97
CA ASP A 100 -16.21 9.93 4.42
C ASP A 100 -16.36 9.36 3.00
N THR A 101 -17.27 8.40 2.83
CA THR A 101 -17.54 7.74 1.55
C THR A 101 -18.72 8.32 0.78
N SER A 102 -19.20 9.51 1.18
CA SER A 102 -20.23 10.25 0.44
C SER A 102 -19.73 10.75 -0.91
N LYS A 103 -18.44 11.08 -1.01
CA LYS A 103 -17.78 11.56 -2.23
C LYS A 103 -17.15 10.41 -2.99
N THR A 104 -17.58 10.21 -4.22
CA THR A 104 -16.91 9.29 -5.16
C THR A 104 -15.73 9.96 -5.81
N GLY A 105 -14.70 9.16 -6.09
CA GLY A 105 -13.51 9.63 -6.79
C GLY A 105 -12.28 8.84 -6.41
N GLU A 106 -11.16 9.28 -6.95
CA GLU A 106 -9.83 8.84 -6.54
C GLU A 106 -9.23 9.90 -5.63
N PHE A 107 -8.78 9.47 -4.46
CA PHE A 107 -8.12 10.29 -3.45
C PHE A 107 -6.76 9.70 -3.16
N GLN A 108 -5.84 10.53 -2.67
CA GLN A 108 -4.50 10.10 -2.33
C GLN A 108 -4.23 10.31 -0.85
N TRP A 109 -3.48 9.40 -0.24
CA TRP A 109 -2.81 9.66 1.03
C TRP A 109 -1.31 9.58 0.84
N ALA A 110 -0.60 10.24 1.75
CA ALA A 110 0.86 10.26 1.76
C ALA A 110 1.40 10.20 3.18
N CYS A 111 2.69 9.95 3.30
CA CYS A 111 3.39 10.14 4.56
C CYS A 111 3.60 11.64 4.84
N GLY A 112 4.02 12.01 6.06
CA GLY A 112 4.21 13.42 6.45
C GLY A 112 5.21 14.19 5.57
N MET A 113 6.14 13.47 4.92
CA MET A 113 7.16 14.01 4.01
C MET A 113 6.77 13.93 2.53
N ASP A 114 5.56 13.48 2.20
CA ASP A 114 5.07 13.33 0.82
C ASP A 114 5.94 12.43 -0.08
N MET A 115 6.57 11.40 0.50
CA MET A 115 7.45 10.47 -0.23
C MET A 115 6.78 9.14 -0.57
N PHE A 116 6.07 8.56 0.39
CA PHE A 116 5.31 7.33 0.18
C PHE A 116 3.85 7.69 0.00
N HIS A 117 3.19 7.04 -0.96
CA HIS A 117 1.83 7.35 -1.35
C HIS A 117 0.97 6.09 -1.36
N GLY A 118 -0.32 6.28 -1.12
CA GLY A 118 -1.33 5.28 -1.44
C GLY A 118 -2.57 5.93 -2.02
N LYS A 119 -3.39 5.11 -2.68
CA LYS A 119 -4.56 5.53 -3.43
C LYS A 119 -5.83 4.95 -2.83
N LEU A 120 -6.81 5.81 -2.60
CA LEU A 120 -8.14 5.48 -2.14
C LEU A 120 -9.14 5.71 -3.28
N ILE A 121 -9.90 4.68 -3.65
CA ILE A 121 -10.91 4.76 -4.70
C ILE A 121 -12.27 4.53 -4.07
N ILE A 122 -13.16 5.50 -4.17
CA ILE A 122 -14.54 5.38 -3.67
C ILE A 122 -15.49 5.29 -4.88
N LYS A 123 -16.20 4.17 -5.01
CA LYS A 123 -17.14 3.91 -6.11
C LYS A 123 -18.43 3.21 -5.65
#